data_AF-A0AB36ILL2-F1
#
_entry.id   AF-A0AB36ILL2-F1
#
_cell.length_a   1.000
_cell.length_b   1.000
_cell.length_c   1.000
_cell.angle_alpha   90.00
_cell.angle_beta   90.00
_cell.angle_gamma   90.00
#
_symmetry.space_group_name_H-M   'P 1'
#
loop_
_entity.id
_entity.type
_entity.pdbx_description
1 polymer ?
#
loop_
_entity_poly.entity_id
_entity_poly.type
_entity_poly.pdbx_seq_one_letter_code
_entity_poly.pdbx_strand_id
1 'polypeptide(L)' 'MTALCRHCEFRKLCYGGCPKHRFISLENEPNPHNYLCASYRYFFEQTVPYMQAMARQIRLHPSAA' A
#
# COMPACT_ATOMS: atom_id res chain seq x y z
N MET A 1 9.93 -9.75 4.04
CA MET A 1 8.93 -8.69 4.38
C MET A 1 8.94 -8.47 5.88
N THR A 2 8.85 -7.21 6.35
CA THR A 2 8.96 -6.87 7.80
C THR A 2 7.70 -7.23 8.59
N ALA A 3 7.79 -7.36 9.91
CA ALA A 3 6.64 -7.52 10.81
C ALA A 3 5.69 -6.32 10.73
N LEU A 4 6.23 -5.10 10.60
CA LEU A 4 5.42 -3.89 10.40
C LEU A 4 4.53 -4.00 9.15
N CYS A 5 5.07 -4.46 8.02
CA CYS A 5 4.29 -4.69 6.82
C CYS A 5 3.29 -5.86 6.96
N ARG A 6 3.57 -6.87 7.79
CA ARG A 6 2.66 -8.01 8.00
C ARG A 6 1.35 -7.59 8.68
N HIS A 7 1.41 -6.59 9.56
CA HIS A 7 0.28 -6.07 10.34
C HIS A 7 -0.29 -4.74 9.80
N CYS A 8 0.24 -4.21 8.71
CA CYS A 8 -0.20 -2.94 8.13
C CYS A 8 -1.57 -3.08 7.45
N GLU A 9 -2.46 -2.11 7.69
CA GLU A 9 -3.80 -2.03 7.10
C GLU A 9 -3.77 -1.95 5.56
N PHE A 10 -2.73 -1.34 4.99
CA PHE A 10 -2.54 -1.19 3.54
C PHE A 10 -1.77 -2.35 2.89
N ARG A 11 -1.47 -3.42 3.63
CA ARG A 11 -0.69 -4.57 3.11
C ARG A 11 -1.25 -5.12 1.81
N LYS A 12 -2.58 -5.21 1.67
CA LYS A 12 -3.24 -5.74 0.46
C LYS A 12 -3.10 -4.84 -0.77
N LEU A 13 -2.74 -3.57 -0.58
CA LEU A 13 -2.53 -2.62 -1.67
C LEU A 13 -1.07 -2.63 -2.14
N CYS A 14 -0.10 -2.69 -1.21
CA CYS A 14 1.31 -2.54 -1.57
C CYS A 14 2.14 -3.83 -1.49
N TYR A 15 1.75 -4.81 -0.67
CA TYR A 15 2.52 -6.03 -0.39
C TYR A 15 4.00 -5.79 0.02
N GLY A 16 4.26 -4.66 0.69
CA GLY A 16 5.61 -4.21 1.05
C GLY A 16 6.38 -3.50 -0.07
N GLY A 17 5.70 -3.14 -1.16
CA GLY A 17 6.24 -2.43 -2.32
C GLY A 17 7.25 -3.25 -3.13
N CYS A 18 7.84 -2.63 -4.16
CA CYS A 18 8.85 -3.25 -5.02
C CYS A 18 10.09 -3.70 -4.21
N PRO A 19 10.59 -4.94 -4.38
CA PRO A 19 11.81 -5.41 -3.72
C PRO A 19 13.04 -4.52 -3.96
N LYS A 20 13.16 -3.89 -5.14
CA LYS A 20 14.25 -2.94 -5.46
C LYS A 20 14.30 -1.75 -4.50
N HIS A 21 13.16 -1.35 -3.95
CA HIS A 21 13.07 -0.21 -3.03
C HIS A 21 13.14 -0.63 -1.55
N ARG A 22 13.44 -1.90 -1.26
CA ARG A 22 13.59 -2.43 0.10
C ARG A 22 15.06 -2.42 0.52
N PHE A 23 15.53 -1.27 0.98
CA PHE A 23 16.92 -1.07 1.40
C PHE A 23 17.05 -0.31 2.73
N ILE A 24 15.94 -0.02 3.41
CA ILE A 24 15.98 0.62 4.73
C ILE A 24 16.03 -0.45 5.81
N SER A 25 17.08 -0.45 6.62
CA SER A 25 17.15 -1.32 7.80
C SER A 25 16.26 -0.75 8.91
N LEU A 26 15.48 -1.63 9.55
CA LEU A 26 14.75 -1.31 10.77
C LEU A 26 15.31 -2.12 11.92
N GLU A 27 15.27 -1.56 13.13
CA GLU A 27 15.68 -2.27 14.33
C GLU A 27 14.84 -3.53 14.55
N ASN A 28 15.47 -4.65 14.93
CA ASN A 28 14.83 -5.95 15.17
C ASN A 28 14.07 -6.55 13.97
N GLU A 29 14.32 -6.10 12.75
CA GLU A 29 13.72 -6.66 11.54
C GLU A 29 14.78 -7.39 10.70
N PRO A 30 14.59 -8.70 10.41
CA PRO A 30 15.56 -9.46 9.61
C PRO A 30 15.49 -9.12 8.11
N ASN A 31 14.47 -8.38 7.67
CA ASN A 31 14.26 -8.02 6.27
C ASN A 31 14.35 -6.51 6.09
N PRO A 32 14.93 -6.00 4.98
CA PRO A 32 14.90 -4.58 4.70
C PRO A 32 13.48 -4.10 4.41
N HIS A 33 13.22 -2.87 4.84
CA HIS A 33 11.97 -2.17 4.71
C HIS A 33 11.95 -1.28 3.46
N ASN A 34 10.74 -1.02 2.95
CA ASN A 34 10.56 -0.21 1.76
C ASN A 34 10.78 1.27 2.10
N TYR A 35 11.69 1.93 1.36
CA TYR A 35 11.99 3.36 1.54
C TYR A 35 10.76 4.26 1.40
N LEU A 36 9.82 3.89 0.53
CA LEU A 36 8.61 4.66 0.24
C LEU A 36 7.43 4.30 1.17
N CYS A 37 7.64 3.48 2.21
CA CYS A 37 6.53 3.00 3.04
C CYS A 37 5.72 4.14 3.67
N ALA A 38 6.38 5.17 4.20
CA ALA A 38 5.71 6.34 4.79
C ALA A 38 4.87 7.08 3.74
N SER A 39 5.41 7.30 2.54
CA SER A 39 4.71 7.97 1.45
C SER A 39 3.51 7.15 0.96
N TYR A 40 3.63 5.82 0.84
CA TYR A 40 2.50 4.96 0.48
C TYR A 40 1.40 5.03 1.53
N ARG A 41 1.75 4.96 2.82
CA ARG A 41 0.77 5.06 3.90
C ARG A 41 0.01 6.38 3.81
N TYR A 42 0.72 7.51 3.74
CA TYR A 42 0.12 8.83 3.58
C TYR A 42 -0.78 8.89 2.34
N PHE A 43 -0.28 8.46 1.18
CA PHE A 43 -1.05 8.48 -0.06
C PHE A 43 -2.34 7.67 0.04
N PHE A 44 -2.28 6.45 0.58
CA PHE A 44 -3.49 5.62 0.73
C PHE A 44 -4.47 6.24 1.73
N GLU A 45 -4.03 6.71 2.89
CA GLU A 45 -4.89 7.39 3.87
C GLU A 45 -5.65 8.57 3.23
N GLN A 46 -4.96 9.38 2.41
CA GLN A 46 -5.58 10.52 1.74
C GLN A 46 -6.50 10.13 0.56
N THR A 47 -6.17 9.07 -0.17
CA THR A 47 -6.87 8.73 -1.43
C THR A 47 -7.96 7.67 -1.28
N VAL A 48 -7.96 6.88 -0.21
CA VAL A 48 -8.95 5.82 0.05
C VAL A 48 -10.40 6.27 -0.17
N PRO A 49 -10.90 7.39 0.38
CA PRO A 49 -12.31 7.76 0.18
C PRO A 49 -12.64 8.02 -1.30
N TYR A 50 -11.74 8.66 -2.04
CA TYR A 50 -11.93 8.96 -3.46
C TYR A 50 -11.83 7.69 -4.33
N MET A 51 -10.87 6.82 -4.04
CA MET A 51 -10.71 5.54 -4.75
C MET A 51 -11.92 4.62 -4.52
N GLN A 52 -12.47 4.61 -3.30
CA GLN A 52 -13.71 3.88 -3.00
C GLN A 52 -14.92 4.46 -3.74
N ALA A 53 -15.02 5.79 -3.84
CA ALA A 53 -16.07 6.45 -4.61
C ALA A 53 -15.96 6.10 -6.11
N MET A 54 -14.77 6.19 -6.70
CA MET A 54 -14.53 5.82 -8.10
C MET A 54 -14.86 4.34 -8.36
N ALA A 55 -14.38 3.43 -7.50
CA ALA A 55 -14.67 2.00 -7.62
C ALA A 55 -16.18 1.70 -7.50
N ARG A 56 -16.92 2.47 -6.69
CA ARG A 56 -18.39 2.37 -6.62
C ARG A 56 -19.02 2.81 -7.93
N GLN A 57 -18.60 3.94 -8.50
CA GLN A 57 -19.14 4.43 -9.78
C GLN A 57 -18.90 3.44 -10.92
N ILE A 58 -17.68 2.89 -11.03
CA ILE A 58 -17.33 1.89 -12.05
C ILE A 58 -18.21 0.62 -11.93
N ARG A 59 -18.54 0.20 -10.71
CA ARG A 59 -19.42 -0.96 -10.49
C ARG A 59 -20.88 -0.70 -10.83
N LEU A 60 -21.36 0.53 -10.62
CA LEU A 60 -22.73 0.94 -10.97
C LEU A 60 -22.89 1.16 -12.49
N HIS A 61 -21.84 1.66 -13.12
CA HIS A 61 -21.79 1.92 -14.56
C HIS A 61 -20.53 1.26 -15.12
N PRO A 62 -20.54 -0.09 -15.28
CA PRO A 62 -19.51 -0.72 -16.07
C PRO A 62 -19.58 -0.09 -17.46
N SER A 63 -18.53 0.60 -17.87
CA SER A 63 -18.37 1.00 -19.27
C SER A 63 -18.66 -0.25 -20.10
N ALA A 64 -19.54 -0.14 -21.10
CA ALA A 64 -19.89 -1.27 -21.97
C ALA A 64 -18.58 -1.95 -22.41
N ALA A 65 -18.42 -3.20 -21.99
CA ALA A 65 -17.33 -4.07 -22.41
C ALA A 65 -17.55 -4.49 -23.86
#